data_AF-A0A3D0IFA3-F1
#
_entry.id   AF-A0A3D0IFA3-F1
#
_cell.length_a   1.000
_cell.length_b   1.000
_cell.length_c   1.000
_cell.angle_alpha   90.00
_cell.angle_beta   90.00
_cell.angle_gamma   90.00
#
_symmetry.space_group_name_H-M   'P 1'
#
loop_
_entity.id
_entity.type
_entity.pdbx_description
1 polymer ?
#
loop_
_entity_poly.entity_id
_entity_poly.type
_entity_poly.pdbx_seq_one_letter_code
_entity_poly.pdbx_strand_id
1 'polypeptide(L)' 'DHVVSHVLKAIGASEEEAGNSLRVSIGTYNTEQDIVSFVSTFEEILKKNL' A
#
# COMPACT_ATOMS: atom_id res chain seq x y z
N ASP A 1 -7.89 -9.79 -13.44
CA ASP A 1 -8.98 -9.18 -12.64
C ASP A 1 -8.43 -8.62 -11.35
N HIS A 2 -8.63 -7.32 -11.11
CA HIS A 2 -8.27 -6.69 -9.85
C HIS A 2 -9.42 -6.93 -8.85
N VAL A 3 -9.22 -7.80 -7.86
CA VAL A 3 -10.24 -8.08 -6.86
C VAL A 3 -10.18 -7.00 -5.77
N VAL A 4 -11.19 -6.13 -5.73
CA VAL A 4 -11.28 -5.06 -4.73
C VAL A 4 -11.55 -5.65 -3.34
N SER A 5 -10.88 -5.12 -2.31
CA SER A 5 -10.96 -5.66 -0.93
C SER A 5 -12.38 -5.59 -0.35
N HIS A 6 -12.96 -6.76 -0.07
CA HIS A 6 -14.25 -6.87 0.62
C HIS A 6 -14.22 -6.30 2.05
N VAL A 7 -13.07 -6.39 2.73
CA VAL A 7 -12.91 -5.83 4.09
C VAL A 7 -12.95 -4.31 4.04
N LEU A 8 -12.24 -3.69 3.09
CA LEU A 8 -12.24 -2.22 2.96
C LEU A 8 -13.63 -1.70 2.58
N LYS A 9 -14.34 -2.39 1.69
CA LYS A 9 -15.75 -2.07 1.39
C LYS A 9 -16.64 -2.20 2.64
N ALA A 10 -16.45 -3.25 3.44
CA ALA A 10 -17.26 -3.48 4.63
C ALA A 10 -17.06 -2.41 5.73
N ILE A 11 -15.90 -1.79 5.80
CA ILE A 11 -15.62 -0.67 6.72
C ILE A 11 -15.94 0.71 6.14
N GLY A 12 -16.57 0.77 4.95
CA GLY A 12 -17.09 1.99 4.35
C GLY A 12 -16.17 2.68 3.35
N ALA A 13 -15.05 2.07 2.94
CA ALA A 13 -14.24 2.62 1.87
C ALA A 13 -14.98 2.54 0.52
N SER A 14 -14.85 3.57 -0.29
CA SER A 14 -15.32 3.55 -1.67
C SER A 14 -14.58 2.50 -2.51
N GLU A 15 -15.12 2.16 -3.67
CA GLU A 15 -14.48 1.23 -4.60
C GLU A 15 -13.13 1.76 -5.10
N GLU A 16 -13.03 3.08 -5.31
CA GLU A 16 -11.80 3.76 -5.69
C GLU A 16 -10.74 3.67 -4.58
N GLU A 17 -11.08 4.03 -3.34
CA GLU A 17 -10.15 3.95 -2.20
C GLU A 17 -9.70 2.51 -1.93
N ALA A 18 -10.63 1.55 -1.97
CA ALA A 18 -10.32 0.14 -1.76
C ALA A 18 -9.45 -0.43 -2.90
N GLY A 19 -9.69 0.02 -4.14
CA GLY A 19 -8.92 -0.36 -5.33
C GLY A 19 -7.49 0.18 -5.31
N ASN A 20 -7.26 1.34 -4.70
CA ASN A 20 -5.94 1.99 -4.62
C ASN A 20 -5.21 1.73 -3.29
N SER A 21 -5.68 0.79 -2.47
CA SER A 21 -5.08 0.50 -1.16
C SER A 21 -3.85 -0.40 -1.26
N LEU A 22 -2.84 -0.14 -0.42
CA LEU A 22 -1.67 -0.99 -0.22
C LEU A 22 -1.43 -1.21 1.27
N ARG A 23 -1.34 -2.47 1.71
CA ARG A 23 -1.02 -2.82 3.11
C ARG A 23 0.41 -3.31 3.22
N VAL A 24 1.21 -2.63 4.04
CA VAL A 24 2.56 -3.07 4.42
C VAL A 24 2.52 -3.54 5.86
N SER A 25 2.93 -4.78 6.11
CA SER A 25 3.00 -5.35 7.46
C SER A 25 4.44 -5.38 7.93
N ILE A 26 4.69 -4.90 9.16
CA ILE A 26 6.00 -4.81 9.79
C ILE A 26 6.07 -5.85 10.93
N GLY A 27 7.22 -6.49 11.11
CA GLY A 27 7.48 -7.49 12.14
C GLY A 27 8.77 -7.24 12.91
N THR A 28 9.12 -8.18 13.79
CA THR A 28 10.20 -8.06 14.79
C THR A 28 11.59 -7.75 14.21
N TYR A 29 11.85 -8.15 12.96
CA TYR A 29 13.17 -8.00 12.35
C TYR A 29 13.29 -6.82 11.40
N ASN A 30 12.21 -6.05 11.21
CA ASN A 30 12.31 -4.84 10.42
C ASN A 30 13.10 -3.77 11.17
N THR A 31 13.90 -3.04 10.40
CA THR A 31 14.72 -1.92 10.85
C THR A 31 14.17 -0.61 10.30
N GLU A 32 14.61 0.52 10.85
CA GLU A 32 14.28 1.83 10.28
C GLU A 32 14.74 1.95 8.82
N GLN A 33 15.87 1.33 8.47
CA GLN A 33 16.38 1.34 7.11
C GLN A 33 15.42 0.67 6.13
N ASP A 34 14.71 -0.40 6.56
CA ASP A 34 13.71 -1.06 5.71
C ASP A 34 12.53 -0.12 5.41
N ILE A 35 12.12 0.69 6.38
CA ILE A 35 11.05 1.67 6.21
C ILE A 35 11.48 2.77 5.25
N VAL A 36 12.69 3.32 5.45
CA VAL A 36 13.25 4.35 4.56
C VAL A 36 13.36 3.82 3.13
N SER A 37 13.89 2.61 2.96
CA SER A 37 14.01 1.98 1.65
C SER A 37 12.66 1.72 0.98
N PHE A 38 11.64 1.27 1.73
CA PHE A 38 10.29 1.11 1.20
C PHE A 38 9.72 2.43 0.67
N VAL A 39 9.78 3.50 1.49
CA VAL A 39 9.21 4.81 1.12
C VAL A 39 9.92 5.38 -0.10
N SER A 40 11.26 5.39 -0.12
CA SER A 40 12.03 5.91 -1.26
C SER A 40 11.72 5.15 -2.55
N THR A 41 11.66 3.83 -2.50
CA THR A 41 11.34 3.01 -3.67
C THR A 41 9.90 3.24 -4.13
N PHE A 42 8.95 3.36 -3.19
CA PHE A 42 7.56 3.60 -3.51
C PHE A 42 7.35 4.96 -4.19
N GLU A 43 8.01 6.02 -3.73
CA GLU A 43 8.00 7.32 -4.38
C GLU A 43 8.53 7.28 -5.82
N GLU A 44 9.61 6.54 -6.06
CA GLU A 44 10.15 6.36 -7.41
C GLU A 44 9.16 5.64 -8.34
N ILE A 45 8.47 4.63 -7.83
CA ILE A 45 7.45 3.89 -8.58
C ILE A 45 6.29 4.82 -8.95
N LEU A 46 5.81 5.63 -8.00
CA LEU A 46 4.74 6.60 -8.27
C LEU A 46 5.16 7.62 -9.33
N LYS A 47 6.38 8.16 -9.25
CA LYS A 47 6.90 9.14 -10.23
C LYS A 47 7.10 8.57 -11.63
N LYS A 48 7.37 7.27 -11.78
CA LYS A 48 7.56 6.62 -13.10
C LYS A 48 6.25 6.31 -13.82
N ASN A 49 5.15 6.22 -13.08
CA ASN A 49 3.84 5.83 -13.61
C ASN A 49 2.83 6.99 -13.63
N LEU A 50 3.29 8.21 -13.33
CA LEU A 50 2.59 9.49 -13.52
C LEU A 50 3.17 10.21 -14.74
#